data_AF-A0A7W1R1C1-F1
#
_entry.id   AF-A0A7W1R1C1-F1
#
_cell.length_a   1.000
_cell.length_b   1.000
_cell.length_c   1.000
_cell.angle_alpha   90.00
_cell.angle_beta   90.00
_cell.angle_gamma   90.00
#
_symmetry.space_group_name_H-M   'P 1'
#
loop_
_entity.id
_entity.type
_entity.pdbx_description
1 polymer ?
#
loop_
_entity_poly.entity_id
_entity_poly.type
_entity_poly.pdbx_seq_one_letter_code
_entity_poly.pdbx_strand_id
1 'polypeptide(L)'
;SFEAEAIAGEYVAALEAFERDGLDANVSVKPTGLGLKLDYDLCKRNVERVIAAAEPTNRFVRIDMEDSTTTDDTLRLFRELRDEGHGRVGPVLQASLKRTVADSESLAGASVRLCKGIYVEPESIQFRDDGAVRTSFVRALETLLDGDCYAAIATHDEWLVDRALELVRERSLTPEKYEFQMLLGIRAELGDRLVAEGHRLRIYVPYGRQWYEYSLRRLKENPKVAGYIAADTLGRLVPGR
;
A
#
# COMPACT_ATOMS: atom_id res chain seq x y z
N SER A 1 -11.21 16.73 -15.42
CA SER A 1 -12.31 16.36 -14.52
C SER A 1 -12.97 15.06 -14.94
N PHE A 2 -13.52 14.96 -16.16
CA PHE A 2 -14.28 13.78 -16.63
C PHE A 2 -13.53 12.43 -16.46
N GLU A 3 -12.25 12.37 -16.81
CA GLU A 3 -11.47 11.13 -16.65
C GLU A 3 -11.31 10.70 -15.18
N ALA A 4 -11.08 11.66 -14.28
CA ALA A 4 -10.96 11.38 -12.84
C ALA A 4 -12.30 10.90 -12.24
N GLU A 5 -13.41 11.49 -12.67
CA GLU A 5 -14.76 11.08 -12.26
C GLU A 5 -15.13 9.70 -12.82
N ALA A 6 -14.66 9.36 -14.03
CA ALA A 6 -14.82 8.04 -14.63
C ALA A 6 -14.00 6.99 -13.87
N ILE A 7 -12.75 7.28 -13.50
CA ILE A 7 -11.92 6.40 -12.67
C ILE A 7 -12.57 6.17 -11.30
N ALA A 8 -13.13 7.21 -10.67
CA ALA A 8 -13.91 7.03 -9.44
C ALA A 8 -15.11 6.08 -9.66
N GLY A 9 -15.80 6.21 -10.80
CA GLY A 9 -16.88 5.30 -11.20
C GLY A 9 -16.44 3.85 -11.34
N GLU A 10 -15.26 3.59 -11.88
CA GLU A 10 -14.71 2.23 -12.01
C GLU A 10 -14.40 1.59 -10.63
N TYR A 11 -13.94 2.38 -9.65
CA TYR A 11 -13.78 1.88 -8.28
C TYR A 11 -15.12 1.55 -7.63
N VAL A 12 -16.15 2.38 -7.85
CA VAL A 12 -17.51 2.11 -7.35
C VAL A 12 -18.05 0.82 -7.97
N ALA A 13 -17.94 0.65 -9.28
CA ALA A 13 -18.37 -0.57 -9.98
C ALA A 13 -17.60 -1.82 -9.49
N ALA A 14 -16.31 -1.69 -9.17
CA ALA A 14 -15.53 -2.77 -8.60
C ALA A 14 -16.02 -3.16 -7.19
N LEU A 15 -16.32 -2.19 -6.33
CA LEU A 15 -16.86 -2.44 -4.99
C LEU A 15 -18.23 -3.13 -5.05
N GLU A 16 -19.10 -2.72 -5.97
CA GLU A 16 -20.39 -3.37 -6.23
C GLU A 16 -20.21 -4.82 -6.71
N ALA A 17 -19.23 -5.07 -7.59
CA ALA A 17 -18.90 -6.41 -8.04
C ALA A 17 -18.36 -7.28 -6.90
N PHE A 18 -17.53 -6.73 -6.01
CA PHE A 18 -17.01 -7.46 -4.85
C PHE A 18 -18.14 -7.90 -3.93
N GLU A 19 -19.14 -7.05 -3.71
CA GLU A 19 -20.30 -7.40 -2.92
C GLU A 19 -21.16 -8.47 -3.59
N ARG A 20 -21.50 -8.26 -4.87
CA ARG A 20 -22.30 -9.22 -5.65
C ARG A 20 -21.68 -10.62 -5.68
N ASP A 21 -20.35 -10.68 -5.83
CA ASP A 21 -19.63 -11.92 -6.01
C ASP A 21 -19.05 -12.47 -4.69
N GLY A 22 -19.33 -11.82 -3.55
CA GLY A 22 -18.93 -12.28 -2.22
C GLY A 22 -17.41 -12.25 -1.95
N LEU A 23 -16.69 -11.31 -2.56
CA LEU A 23 -15.23 -11.22 -2.47
C LEU A 23 -14.78 -10.44 -1.22
N ASP A 24 -13.88 -11.03 -0.41
CA ASP A 24 -13.10 -10.32 0.62
C ASP A 24 -11.99 -9.51 -0.04
N ALA A 25 -12.39 -8.39 -0.63
CA ALA A 25 -11.52 -7.48 -1.34
C ALA A 25 -11.75 -6.03 -0.92
N ASN A 26 -10.66 -5.27 -0.94
CA ASN A 26 -10.60 -3.84 -0.70
C ASN A 26 -10.03 -3.16 -1.95
N VAL A 27 -10.21 -1.84 -2.06
CA VAL A 27 -9.63 -1.06 -3.16
C VAL A 27 -8.43 -0.24 -2.68
N SER A 28 -7.45 -0.04 -3.57
CA SER A 28 -6.36 0.92 -3.39
C SER A 28 -6.45 1.98 -4.49
N VAL A 29 -6.66 3.23 -4.11
CA VAL A 29 -6.86 4.36 -5.04
C VAL A 29 -5.59 5.19 -5.16
N LYS A 30 -5.30 5.69 -6.37
CA LYS A 30 -4.22 6.65 -6.61
C LYS A 30 -4.80 8.08 -6.67
N PRO A 31 -4.42 8.99 -5.76
CA PRO A 31 -4.93 10.36 -5.76
C PRO A 31 -4.79 11.09 -7.10
N THR A 32 -3.68 10.91 -7.82
CA THR A 32 -3.48 11.58 -9.12
C THR A 32 -4.52 11.14 -10.16
N GLY A 33 -4.85 9.85 -10.18
CA GLY A 33 -5.92 9.28 -11.02
C GLY A 33 -7.31 9.78 -10.65
N LEU A 34 -7.49 10.23 -9.40
CA LEU A 34 -8.74 10.84 -8.93
C LEU A 34 -8.73 12.37 -9.02
N GLY A 35 -7.68 12.97 -9.57
CA GLY A 35 -7.62 14.39 -9.91
C GLY A 35 -6.71 15.24 -9.04
N LEU A 36 -5.85 14.65 -8.18
CA LEU A 36 -5.03 15.41 -7.23
C LEU A 36 -4.17 16.51 -7.88
N LYS A 37 -3.58 16.24 -9.05
CA LYS A 37 -2.76 17.21 -9.79
C LYS A 37 -3.58 18.22 -10.61
N LEU A 38 -4.89 18.04 -10.69
CA LEU A 38 -5.78 18.93 -11.43
C LEU A 38 -6.44 19.93 -10.47
N ASP A 39 -7.03 19.42 -9.40
CA ASP A 39 -7.74 20.17 -8.40
C ASP A 39 -7.89 19.31 -7.13
N TYR A 40 -7.50 19.87 -5.98
CA TYR A 40 -7.52 19.12 -4.73
C TYR A 40 -8.96 18.74 -4.32
N ASP A 41 -9.90 19.68 -4.46
CA ASP A 41 -11.28 19.45 -4.05
C ASP A 41 -11.96 18.40 -4.96
N LEU A 42 -11.64 18.38 -6.26
CA LEU A 42 -12.03 17.31 -7.17
C LEU A 42 -11.52 15.94 -6.69
N CYS A 43 -10.24 15.85 -6.30
CA CYS A 43 -9.68 14.62 -5.76
C CYS A 43 -10.41 14.18 -4.48
N LYS A 44 -10.63 15.10 -3.55
CA LYS A 44 -11.33 14.82 -2.30
C LYS A 44 -12.74 14.30 -2.55
N ARG A 45 -13.54 14.99 -3.36
CA ARG A 45 -14.90 14.55 -3.75
C ARG A 45 -14.91 13.16 -4.40
N ASN A 46 -13.94 12.87 -5.26
CA ASN A 46 -13.84 11.57 -5.92
C ASN A 46 -13.46 10.46 -4.94
N VAL A 47 -12.57 10.72 -3.99
CA VAL A 47 -12.23 9.76 -2.93
C VAL A 47 -13.40 9.52 -1.99
N GLU A 48 -14.10 10.56 -1.55
CA GLU A 48 -15.33 10.46 -0.75
C GLU A 48 -16.40 9.62 -1.45
N ARG A 49 -16.58 9.80 -2.77
CA ARG A 49 -17.50 8.99 -3.57
C ARG A 49 -17.15 7.50 -3.53
N VAL A 50 -15.86 7.15 -3.59
CA VAL A 50 -15.40 5.75 -3.48
C VAL A 50 -15.60 5.21 -2.06
N ILE A 51 -15.33 6.03 -1.03
CA ILE A 51 -15.56 5.66 0.37
C ILE A 51 -17.04 5.39 0.63
N ALA A 52 -17.94 6.26 0.17
CA ALA A 52 -19.38 6.11 0.31
C ALA A 52 -19.91 4.81 -0.31
N ALA A 53 -19.29 4.33 -1.39
CA ALA A 53 -19.64 3.03 -1.98
C ALA A 53 -19.08 1.84 -1.18
N ALA A 54 -17.97 2.01 -0.46
CA ALA A 54 -17.36 0.96 0.36
C ALA A 54 -18.03 0.79 1.74
N GLU A 55 -18.58 1.87 2.30
CA GLU A 55 -19.15 1.93 3.65
C GLU A 55 -20.28 0.90 3.92
N PRO A 56 -21.30 0.74 3.04
CA PRO A 56 -22.42 -0.18 3.29
C PRO A 56 -22.00 -1.63 3.49
N THR A 57 -20.83 -1.99 2.96
CA THR A 57 -20.29 -3.34 2.99
C THR A 57 -19.02 -3.44 3.84
N ASN A 58 -18.76 -2.41 4.66
CA ASN A 58 -17.68 -2.40 5.64
C ASN A 58 -16.27 -2.57 5.06
N ARG A 59 -16.10 -2.27 3.76
CA ARG A 59 -14.84 -2.40 3.02
C ARG A 59 -13.91 -1.22 3.29
N PHE A 60 -12.61 -1.46 3.11
CA PHE A 60 -11.56 -0.49 3.34
C PHE A 60 -11.11 0.16 2.02
N VAL A 61 -10.80 1.45 2.06
CA VAL A 61 -10.21 2.20 0.93
C VAL A 61 -8.79 2.64 1.30
N ARG A 62 -7.78 2.07 0.63
CA ARG A 62 -6.39 2.48 0.79
C ARG A 62 -6.07 3.63 -0.15
N ILE A 63 -5.46 4.70 0.37
CA ILE A 63 -4.94 5.82 -0.43
C ILE A 63 -3.47 5.53 -0.72
N ASP A 64 -3.18 5.09 -1.95
CA ASP A 64 -1.82 4.77 -2.38
C ASP A 64 -0.94 6.02 -2.41
N MET A 65 0.29 5.88 -1.91
CA MET A 65 1.31 6.92 -1.99
C MET A 65 2.02 6.84 -3.34
N GLU A 66 2.08 7.97 -4.03
CA GLU A 66 2.74 8.11 -5.32
C GLU A 66 4.14 8.72 -5.14
N ASP A 67 4.63 9.51 -6.08
CA ASP A 67 5.94 10.16 -5.97
C ASP A 67 5.94 11.30 -4.93
N SER A 68 7.14 11.75 -4.57
CA SER A 68 7.38 12.74 -3.51
C SER A 68 6.61 14.05 -3.71
N THR A 69 6.25 14.39 -4.94
CA THR A 69 5.52 15.63 -5.26
C THR A 69 4.05 15.60 -4.86
N THR A 70 3.54 14.45 -4.40
CA THR A 70 2.15 14.27 -3.95
C THR A 70 2.03 13.90 -2.47
N THR A 71 3.14 13.67 -1.77
CA THR A 71 3.12 13.12 -0.41
C THR A 71 2.36 14.01 0.56
N ASP A 72 2.64 15.31 0.56
CA ASP A 72 2.00 16.24 1.50
C ASP A 72 0.49 16.34 1.28
N ASP A 73 0.05 16.51 0.03
CA ASP A 73 -1.38 16.58 -0.28
C ASP A 73 -2.10 15.25 0.00
N THR A 74 -1.42 14.11 -0.20
CA THR A 74 -1.98 12.78 0.09
C THR A 74 -2.18 12.58 1.60
N LEU A 75 -1.20 13.00 2.41
CA LEU A 75 -1.32 12.95 3.87
C LEU A 75 -2.32 13.98 4.40
N ARG A 76 -2.43 15.16 3.76
CA ARG A 76 -3.49 16.13 4.07
C ARG A 76 -4.88 15.53 3.81
N LEU A 77 -5.09 14.96 2.62
CA LEU A 77 -6.34 14.32 2.24
C LEU A 77 -6.74 13.23 3.24
N PHE A 78 -5.81 12.35 3.61
CA PHE A 78 -6.08 11.32 4.61
C PHE A 78 -6.53 11.92 5.95
N ARG A 79 -5.84 12.95 6.46
CA ARG A 79 -6.17 13.57 7.74
C ARG A 79 -7.55 14.21 7.71
N GLU A 80 -7.87 14.96 6.66
CA GLU A 80 -9.20 15.58 6.48
C GLU A 80 -10.31 14.52 6.46
N LEU A 81 -10.15 13.45 5.68
CA LEU A 81 -11.14 12.35 5.63
C LEU A 81 -11.31 11.67 7.00
N ARG A 82 -10.22 11.51 7.76
CA ARG A 82 -10.28 10.94 9.11
C ARG A 82 -11.02 11.87 10.08
N ASP A 83 -10.74 13.17 10.02
CA ASP A 83 -11.38 14.18 10.86
C ASP A 83 -12.88 14.33 10.55
N GLU A 84 -13.28 14.03 9.30
CA GLU A 84 -14.68 13.94 8.85
C GLU A 84 -15.39 12.65 9.29
N GLY A 85 -14.67 11.72 9.94
CA GLY A 85 -15.23 10.51 10.52
C GLY A 85 -15.09 9.24 9.67
N HIS A 86 -14.37 9.29 8.55
CA HIS A 86 -14.13 8.09 7.74
C HIS A 86 -13.10 7.17 8.45
N GLY A 87 -13.59 6.14 9.15
CA GLY A 87 -12.76 5.21 9.92
C GLY A 87 -12.11 4.07 9.11
N ARG A 88 -12.51 3.86 7.85
CA ARG A 88 -12.04 2.75 6.98
C ARG A 88 -11.20 3.22 5.81
N VAL A 89 -10.37 4.22 6.08
CA VAL A 89 -9.42 4.77 5.13
C VAL A 89 -8.03 4.80 5.74
N GLY A 90 -7.00 4.83 4.90
CA GLY A 90 -5.64 4.92 5.40
C GLY A 90 -4.63 5.20 4.32
N PRO A 91 -3.48 5.81 4.66
CA PRO A 91 -2.45 6.15 3.69
C PRO A 91 -1.47 4.98 3.47
N VAL A 92 -0.57 5.17 2.52
CA VAL A 92 0.65 4.38 2.39
C VAL A 92 1.85 5.24 2.80
N LEU A 93 2.86 4.65 3.42
CA LEU A 93 4.16 5.26 3.67
C LEU A 93 5.28 4.48 2.96
N GLN A 94 6.32 5.19 2.56
CA GLN A 94 7.41 4.68 1.72
C GLN A 94 8.76 4.79 2.45
N ALA A 95 9.24 3.70 3.04
CA ALA A 95 10.44 3.67 3.87
C ALA A 95 11.74 4.17 3.21
N SER A 96 11.79 4.27 1.88
CA SER A 96 12.92 4.87 1.18
C SER A 96 13.01 6.39 1.35
N LEU A 97 11.92 7.08 1.71
CA LEU A 97 11.94 8.53 1.92
C LEU A 97 12.40 8.87 3.34
N LYS A 98 13.33 9.83 3.44
CA LYS A 98 13.93 10.27 4.72
C LYS A 98 12.91 10.84 5.71
N ARG A 99 11.78 11.35 5.21
CA ARG A 99 10.67 11.92 6.01
C ARG A 99 9.78 10.88 6.70
N THR A 100 9.81 9.62 6.25
CA THR A 100 8.77 8.63 6.58
C THR A 100 8.64 8.31 8.06
N VAL A 101 9.74 8.29 8.83
CA VAL A 101 9.65 8.05 10.27
C VAL A 101 8.87 9.17 10.96
N ALA A 102 9.15 10.44 10.63
CA ALA A 102 8.43 11.59 11.17
C ALA A 102 6.95 11.61 10.74
N ASP A 103 6.66 11.27 9.48
CA ASP A 103 5.26 11.17 9.03
C ASP A 103 4.50 10.07 9.80
N SER A 104 5.17 8.96 10.15
CA SER A 104 4.57 7.84 10.89
C SER A 104 4.07 8.26 12.28
N GLU A 105 4.78 9.16 12.97
CA GLU A 105 4.40 9.67 14.30
C GLU A 105 3.05 10.40 14.26
N SER A 106 2.71 11.02 13.12
CA SER A 106 1.46 11.77 12.94
C SER A 106 0.22 10.89 12.63
N LEU A 107 0.41 9.56 12.54
CA LEU A 107 -0.61 8.62 12.07
C LEU A 107 -1.14 7.68 13.17
N ALA A 108 -0.85 7.95 14.45
CA ALA A 108 -1.32 7.14 15.57
C ALA A 108 -2.82 6.78 15.45
N GLY A 109 -3.14 5.52 15.76
CA GLY A 109 -4.47 4.93 15.67
C GLY A 109 -5.01 4.69 14.24
N ALA A 110 -4.26 5.04 13.19
CA ALA A 110 -4.70 4.82 11.81
C ALA A 110 -4.38 3.41 11.30
N SER A 111 -5.03 3.01 10.21
CA SER A 111 -4.55 1.88 9.39
C SER A 111 -3.54 2.40 8.37
N VAL A 112 -2.29 1.91 8.40
CA VAL A 112 -1.21 2.40 7.53
C VAL A 112 -0.55 1.24 6.80
N ARG A 113 -0.43 1.35 5.48
CA ARG A 113 0.40 0.43 4.69
C ARG A 113 1.83 0.97 4.66
N LEU A 114 2.81 0.16 5.05
CA LEU A 114 4.21 0.51 4.95
C LEU A 114 4.87 -0.34 3.85
N CYS A 115 5.50 0.32 2.88
CA CYS A 115 6.28 -0.34 1.83
C CYS A 115 7.68 0.29 1.73
N LYS A 116 8.58 -0.29 0.93
CA LYS A 116 9.89 0.34 0.65
C LYS A 116 9.76 1.63 -0.18
N GLY A 117 8.75 1.70 -1.04
CA GLY A 117 8.65 2.71 -2.09
C GLY A 117 9.31 2.23 -3.39
N ILE A 118 8.71 2.59 -4.52
CA ILE A 118 9.13 2.14 -5.86
C ILE A 118 9.68 3.28 -6.72
N TYR A 119 9.31 4.52 -6.41
CA TYR A 119 9.68 5.72 -7.16
C TYR A 119 11.16 6.03 -6.96
N VAL A 120 11.80 6.52 -8.02
CA VAL A 120 13.19 6.96 -7.99
C VAL A 120 13.20 8.46 -7.76
N GLU A 121 13.70 8.87 -6.60
CA GLU A 121 13.67 10.25 -6.12
C GLU A 121 15.09 10.79 -5.95
N PRO A 122 15.31 12.11 -5.78
CA PRO A 122 16.63 12.67 -5.46
C PRO A 122 17.19 12.11 -4.14
N GLU A 123 18.52 11.92 -4.09
CA GLU A 123 19.21 11.44 -2.88
C GLU A 123 19.06 12.38 -1.67
N SER A 124 18.81 13.67 -1.92
CA SER A 124 18.52 14.63 -0.86
C SER A 124 17.31 14.20 -0.01
N ILE A 125 16.34 13.50 -0.60
CA ILE A 125 15.10 13.07 0.08
C ILE A 125 14.95 11.55 0.20
N GLN A 126 15.75 10.75 -0.52
CA GLN A 126 15.62 9.29 -0.58
C GLN A 126 16.93 8.57 -0.17
N PHE A 127 16.80 7.51 0.64
CA PHE A 127 17.89 6.56 0.92
C PHE A 127 18.19 5.71 -0.33
N ARG A 128 19.46 5.58 -0.70
CA ARG A 128 19.90 4.82 -1.88
C ARG A 128 20.32 3.38 -1.58
N ASP A 129 20.89 3.14 -0.41
CA ASP A 129 21.35 1.82 -0.02
C ASP A 129 20.22 1.00 0.63
N ASP A 130 20.23 -0.30 0.37
CA ASP A 130 19.17 -1.19 0.85
C ASP A 130 19.17 -1.36 2.38
N GLY A 131 20.33 -1.20 3.02
CA GLY A 131 20.47 -1.25 4.47
C GLY A 131 19.78 -0.08 5.16
N ALA A 132 19.97 1.15 4.67
CA ALA A 132 19.27 2.33 5.17
C ALA A 132 17.76 2.26 4.90
N VAL A 133 17.33 1.79 3.72
CA VAL A 133 15.90 1.59 3.45
C VAL A 133 15.30 0.56 4.42
N ARG A 134 15.99 -0.56 4.65
CA ARG A 134 15.56 -1.57 5.65
C ARG A 134 15.51 -0.99 7.06
N THR A 135 16.53 -0.24 7.46
CA THR A 135 16.59 0.41 8.78
C THR A 135 15.44 1.39 8.94
N SER A 136 15.18 2.23 7.94
CA SER A 136 14.06 3.17 7.97
C SER A 136 12.70 2.46 7.96
N PHE A 137 12.58 1.32 7.26
CA PHE A 137 11.36 0.51 7.28
C PHE A 137 11.09 -0.02 8.68
N VAL A 138 12.09 -0.63 9.32
CA VAL A 138 11.96 -1.19 10.67
C VAL A 138 11.59 -0.08 11.67
N ARG A 139 12.28 1.07 11.61
CA ARG A 139 11.97 2.22 12.49
C ARG A 139 10.56 2.75 12.28
N ALA A 140 10.12 2.91 11.03
CA ALA A 140 8.76 3.36 10.74
C ALA A 140 7.72 2.34 11.21
N LEU A 141 7.99 1.03 11.05
CA LEU A 141 7.12 -0.02 11.55
C LEU A 141 7.02 0.01 13.08
N GLU A 142 8.14 0.14 13.80
CA GLU A 142 8.15 0.32 15.25
C GLU A 142 7.30 1.52 15.67
N THR A 143 7.50 2.68 15.05
CA THR A 143 6.69 3.89 15.31
C THR A 143 5.20 3.67 15.09
N LEU A 144 4.81 3.00 14.00
CA LEU A 144 3.39 2.72 13.70
C LEU A 144 2.79 1.76 14.75
N LEU A 145 3.49 0.69 15.09
CA LEU A 145 3.03 -0.29 16.08
C LEU A 145 2.91 0.34 17.48
N ASP A 146 3.89 1.15 17.88
CA ASP A 146 3.89 1.84 19.17
C ASP A 146 2.79 2.94 19.23
N GLY A 147 2.38 3.46 18.08
CA GLY A 147 1.23 4.37 17.93
C GLY A 147 -0.14 3.69 17.81
N ASP A 148 -0.26 2.40 18.13
CA ASP A 148 -1.48 1.58 17.98
C ASP A 148 -2.10 1.64 16.57
N CYS A 149 -1.27 1.79 15.54
CA CYS A 149 -1.72 1.71 14.16
C CYS A 149 -2.01 0.26 13.77
N TYR A 150 -2.99 0.05 12.89
CA TYR A 150 -3.08 -1.19 12.14
C TYR A 150 -2.02 -1.19 11.03
N ALA A 151 -1.01 -2.06 11.14
CA ALA A 151 0.11 -2.10 10.22
C ALA A 151 -0.12 -3.09 9.05
N ALA A 152 -0.27 -2.56 7.84
CA ALA A 152 -0.25 -3.34 6.60
C ALA A 152 1.19 -3.40 6.04
N ILE A 153 1.91 -4.48 6.35
CA ILE A 153 3.34 -4.67 6.12
C ILE A 153 3.54 -5.17 4.68
N ALA A 154 3.79 -4.25 3.74
CA ALA A 154 3.86 -4.55 2.31
C ALA A 154 5.30 -4.77 1.82
N THR A 155 5.75 -6.03 1.80
CA THR A 155 7.11 -6.40 1.40
C THR A 155 7.23 -7.85 0.94
N HIS A 156 8.18 -8.12 0.04
CA HIS A 156 8.62 -9.47 -0.34
C HIS A 156 10.07 -9.75 0.12
N ASP A 157 10.65 -8.82 0.86
CA ASP A 157 11.98 -8.96 1.43
C ASP A 157 11.89 -9.83 2.69
N GLU A 158 12.38 -11.06 2.59
CA GLU A 158 12.32 -12.05 3.66
C GLU A 158 12.95 -11.56 4.96
N TRP A 159 14.06 -10.81 4.88
CA TRP A 159 14.68 -10.23 6.09
C TRP A 159 13.74 -9.25 6.80
N LEU A 160 12.99 -8.44 6.04
CA LEU A 160 11.99 -7.53 6.63
C LEU A 160 10.76 -8.26 7.15
N VAL A 161 10.36 -9.36 6.50
CA VAL A 161 9.28 -10.22 7.00
C VAL A 161 9.68 -10.82 8.34
N ASP A 162 10.87 -11.43 8.43
CA ASP A 162 11.35 -12.05 9.66
C ASP A 162 11.50 -11.00 10.79
N ARG A 163 12.04 -9.81 10.46
CA ARG A 163 12.14 -8.72 11.45
C ARG A 163 10.77 -8.20 11.89
N ALA A 164 9.79 -8.11 10.98
CA ALA A 164 8.42 -7.74 11.34
C ALA A 164 7.75 -8.78 12.24
N LEU A 165 7.97 -10.07 11.99
CA LEU A 165 7.49 -11.16 12.84
C LEU A 165 8.10 -11.10 14.24
N GLU A 166 9.40 -10.76 14.36
CA GLU A 166 10.03 -10.49 15.65
C GLU A 166 9.34 -9.34 16.39
N LEU A 167 9.14 -8.19 15.75
CA LEU A 167 8.47 -7.04 16.37
C LEU A 167 7.05 -7.35 16.83
N VAL A 168 6.30 -8.13 16.05
CA VAL A 168 4.96 -8.63 16.39
C VAL A 168 5.01 -9.52 17.64
N ARG A 169 5.96 -10.45 17.72
CA ARG A 169 6.14 -11.33 18.89
C ARG A 169 6.57 -10.56 20.13
N GLU A 170 7.54 -9.66 20.00
CA GLU A 170 8.04 -8.80 21.09
C GLU A 170 6.90 -7.99 21.73
N ARG A 171 5.95 -7.53 20.92
CA ARG A 171 4.76 -6.77 21.37
C ARG A 171 3.53 -7.63 21.66
N SER A 172 3.62 -8.95 21.51
CA SER A 172 2.50 -9.88 21.68
C SER A 172 1.26 -9.48 20.86
N LEU A 173 1.46 -8.97 19.64
CA LEU A 173 0.36 -8.51 18.79
C LEU A 173 -0.41 -9.69 18.22
N THR A 174 -1.74 -9.58 18.24
CA THR A 174 -2.61 -10.54 17.58
C THR A 174 -2.77 -10.20 16.08
N PRO A 175 -3.11 -11.17 15.22
CA PRO A 175 -3.31 -10.93 13.78
C PRO A 175 -4.38 -9.88 13.44
N GLU A 176 -5.19 -9.43 14.41
CA GLU A 176 -6.18 -8.34 14.24
C GLU A 176 -5.52 -6.96 14.18
N LYS A 177 -4.24 -6.83 14.55
CA LYS A 177 -3.51 -5.56 14.63
C LYS A 177 -2.56 -5.32 13.45
N TYR A 178 -2.35 -6.31 12.59
CA TYR A 178 -1.47 -6.20 11.43
C TYR A 178 -1.85 -7.20 10.34
N GLU A 179 -1.31 -6.99 9.15
CA GLU A 179 -1.32 -7.98 8.08
C GLU A 179 -0.06 -7.83 7.23
N PHE A 180 0.34 -8.91 6.58
CA PHE A 180 1.32 -8.85 5.50
C PHE A 180 0.63 -8.58 4.18
N GLN A 181 1.32 -7.89 3.29
CA GLN A 181 0.82 -7.64 1.94
C GLN A 181 1.88 -7.91 0.88
N MET A 182 1.47 -8.60 -0.17
CA MET A 182 2.33 -9.01 -1.28
C MET A 182 1.64 -8.74 -2.62
N LEU A 183 2.42 -8.61 -3.68
CA LEU A 183 1.93 -8.44 -5.04
C LEU A 183 1.59 -9.82 -5.61
N LEU A 184 0.52 -9.89 -6.40
CA LEU A 184 0.11 -11.13 -7.04
C LEU A 184 1.27 -11.76 -7.81
N GLY A 185 1.63 -12.96 -7.36
CA GLY A 185 2.52 -13.83 -8.07
C GLY A 185 4.01 -13.63 -7.82
N ILE A 186 4.43 -12.72 -6.95
CA ILE A 186 5.85 -12.55 -6.61
C ILE A 186 6.15 -13.33 -5.33
N ARG A 187 7.08 -14.29 -5.39
CA ARG A 187 7.51 -15.11 -4.22
C ARG A 187 6.34 -15.69 -3.42
N ALA A 188 5.45 -16.42 -4.10
CA ALA A 188 4.22 -16.95 -3.51
C ALA A 188 4.49 -17.82 -2.28
N GLU A 189 5.61 -18.53 -2.25
CA GLU A 189 6.02 -19.43 -1.18
C GLU A 189 6.20 -18.69 0.16
N LEU A 190 6.64 -17.42 0.12
CA LEU A 190 6.76 -16.60 1.32
C LEU A 190 5.38 -16.22 1.88
N GLY A 191 4.40 -15.99 1.01
CA GLY A 191 3.02 -15.77 1.39
C GLY A 191 2.38 -17.03 1.97
N ASP A 192 2.59 -18.18 1.33
CA ASP A 192 2.09 -19.47 1.81
C ASP A 192 2.64 -19.81 3.21
N ARG A 193 3.93 -19.53 3.45
CA ARG A 193 4.56 -19.66 4.78
C ARG A 193 3.83 -18.83 5.83
N LEU A 194 3.59 -17.55 5.56
CA LEU A 194 2.92 -16.65 6.50
C LEU A 194 1.50 -17.11 6.85
N VAL A 195 0.74 -17.58 5.87
CA VAL A 195 -0.61 -18.10 6.08
C VAL A 195 -0.57 -19.39 6.90
N ALA A 196 0.35 -20.31 6.59
CA ALA A 196 0.53 -21.56 7.35
C ALA A 196 0.91 -21.32 8.82
N GLU A 197 1.64 -20.24 9.09
CA GLU A 197 2.00 -19.78 10.44
C GLU A 197 0.89 -18.99 11.15
N GLY A 198 -0.27 -18.79 10.49
CA GLY A 198 -1.45 -18.15 11.09
C GLY A 198 -1.48 -16.62 10.96
N HIS A 199 -0.61 -16.02 10.15
CA HIS A 199 -0.60 -14.59 9.89
C HIS A 199 -1.61 -14.20 8.81
N ARG A 200 -2.16 -12.98 8.91
CA ARG A 200 -3.02 -12.41 7.87
C ARG A 200 -2.19 -11.98 6.66
N LEU A 201 -2.66 -12.33 5.47
CA LEU A 201 -2.05 -11.95 4.21
C LEU A 201 -3.10 -11.35 3.27
N ARG A 202 -2.79 -10.21 2.63
CA ARG A 202 -3.55 -9.70 1.49
C ARG A 202 -2.68 -9.66 0.24
N ILE A 203 -3.22 -10.14 -0.88
CA ILE A 203 -2.57 -10.06 -2.17
C ILE A 203 -3.09 -8.84 -2.93
N TYR A 204 -2.18 -7.97 -3.35
CA TYR A 204 -2.47 -6.84 -4.21
C TYR A 204 -2.60 -7.33 -5.65
N VAL A 205 -3.80 -7.17 -6.20
CA VAL A 205 -4.15 -7.60 -7.56
C VAL A 205 -4.33 -6.37 -8.46
N PRO A 206 -3.40 -6.13 -9.41
CA PRO A 206 -3.60 -5.19 -10.51
C PRO A 206 -4.87 -5.50 -11.29
N TYR A 207 -5.68 -4.50 -11.61
CA TYR A 207 -6.73 -4.64 -12.62
C TYR A 207 -6.91 -3.35 -13.43
N GLY A 208 -7.50 -3.48 -14.62
CA GLY A 208 -7.66 -2.37 -15.56
C GLY A 208 -6.47 -2.21 -16.52
N ARG A 209 -6.77 -1.83 -17.78
CA ARG A 209 -5.80 -1.75 -18.88
C ARG A 209 -4.69 -0.71 -18.64
N GLN A 210 -5.04 0.46 -18.11
CA GLN A 210 -4.09 1.57 -17.94
C GLN A 210 -3.25 1.45 -16.66
N TRP A 211 -3.81 0.86 -15.60
CA TRP A 211 -3.11 0.70 -14.31
C TRP A 211 -1.97 -0.32 -14.41
N TYR A 212 -2.21 -1.44 -15.11
CA TYR A 212 -1.20 -2.49 -15.28
C TYR A 212 0.07 -1.98 -15.97
N GLU A 213 -0.08 -1.21 -17.05
CA GLU A 213 1.07 -0.66 -17.79
C GLU A 213 1.81 0.43 -17.00
N TYR A 214 1.09 1.32 -16.30
CA TYR A 214 1.71 2.35 -15.47
C TYR A 214 2.51 1.73 -14.32
N SER A 215 1.90 0.84 -13.54
CA SER A 215 2.54 0.20 -12.39
C SER A 215 3.71 -0.69 -12.83
N LEU A 216 3.55 -1.48 -13.90
CA LEU A 216 4.66 -2.26 -14.45
C LEU A 216 5.80 -1.40 -14.96
N ARG A 217 5.51 -0.27 -15.62
CA ARG A 217 6.56 0.65 -16.07
C ARG A 217 7.36 1.17 -14.89
N ARG A 218 6.70 1.61 -13.80
CA ARG A 218 7.40 2.09 -12.59
C ARG A 218 8.17 1.00 -11.87
N LEU A 219 7.62 -0.22 -11.82
CA LEU A 219 8.34 -1.38 -11.29
C LEU A 219 9.57 -1.74 -12.16
N LYS A 220 9.50 -1.55 -13.49
CA LYS A 220 10.62 -1.78 -14.43
C LYS A 220 11.67 -0.66 -14.40
N GLU A 221 11.26 0.58 -14.20
CA GLU A 221 12.16 1.73 -14.09
C GLU A 221 13.06 1.66 -12.85
N ASN A 222 12.65 0.91 -11.83
CA ASN A 222 13.49 0.58 -10.69
C ASN A 222 14.30 -0.69 -10.99
N PRO A 223 15.62 -0.61 -11.24
CA PRO A 223 16.42 -1.76 -11.69
C PRO A 223 16.39 -2.94 -10.71
N LYS A 224 16.25 -2.65 -9.41
CA LYS A 224 16.17 -3.67 -8.36
C LYS A 224 14.86 -4.43 -8.43
N VAL A 225 13.75 -3.74 -8.65
CA VAL A 225 12.41 -4.35 -8.77
C VAL A 225 12.25 -5.08 -10.10
N ALA A 226 12.79 -4.53 -11.18
CA ALA A 226 12.86 -5.18 -12.49
C ALA A 226 13.57 -6.54 -12.41
N GLY A 227 14.65 -6.64 -11.63
CA GLY A 227 15.37 -7.89 -11.39
C GLY A 227 14.51 -8.95 -10.69
N TYR A 228 13.75 -8.58 -9.65
CA TYR A 228 12.83 -9.51 -8.96
C TYR A 228 11.71 -10.01 -9.88
N ILE A 229 11.09 -9.12 -10.65
CA ILE A 229 10.03 -9.48 -11.61
C ILE A 229 10.58 -10.38 -12.72
N ALA A 230 11.78 -10.08 -13.24
CA ALA A 230 12.42 -10.89 -14.27
C ALA A 230 12.78 -12.29 -13.78
N ALA A 231 13.35 -12.42 -12.58
CA ALA A 231 13.67 -13.72 -11.98
C ALA A 231 12.41 -14.57 -11.76
N ASP A 232 11.33 -13.96 -11.26
CA ASP A 232 10.06 -14.65 -11.00
C ASP A 232 9.34 -15.08 -12.30
N THR A 233 9.35 -14.20 -13.32
CA THR A 233 8.81 -14.52 -14.66
C THR A 233 9.61 -15.64 -15.33
N LEU A 234 10.94 -15.67 -15.16
CA LEU A 234 11.80 -16.73 -15.70
C LEU A 234 11.56 -18.06 -14.98
N GLY A 235 11.28 -18.04 -13.67
CA GLY A 235 10.89 -19.22 -12.89
C GLY A 235 9.60 -19.88 -13.39
N ARG A 236 8.65 -19.09 -13.89
CA ARG A 236 7.42 -19.62 -14.52
C ARG A 236 7.61 -20.23 -15.91
N LEU A 237 8.71 -19.89 -16.60
CA LEU A 237 9.06 -20.43 -17.92
C LEU A 237 9.94 -21.69 -17.85
N VAL A 238 10.41 -22.07 -16.65
CA VAL A 238 11.13 -23.32 -16.42
C VAL A 238 10.30 -24.19 -15.49
N PRO A 239 9.44 -25.09 -16.01
CA PRO A 239 8.75 -26.06 -15.17
C PRO A 239 9.78 -27.05 -14.61
N GLY A 240 9.88 -27.11 -13.29
CA GLY A 240 10.51 -28.22 -12.58
C GLY A 240 11.89 -27.93 -12.00
N ARG A 241 11.90 -27.57 -10.71
CA ARG A 241 12.56 -28.36 -9.67
C ARG A 241 11.68 -28.41 -8.43
#